data_AF-A0A1B7X763-F1
#
_entry.id   AF-A0A1B7X763-F1
#
_cell.length_a   1.000
_cell.length_b   1.000
_cell.length_c   1.000
_cell.angle_alpha   90.00
_cell.angle_beta   90.00
_cell.angle_gamma   90.00
#
_symmetry.space_group_name_H-M   'P 1'
#
loop_
_entity.id
_entity.type
_entity.pdbx_description
1 polymer ?
#
loop_
_entity_poly.entity_id
_entity_poly.type
_entity_poly.pdbx_seq_one_letter_code
_entity_poly.pdbx_strand_id
1 'polypeptide(L)' 'GQCAAAMLAAQLFNEQEGNEIKTIYGAVTTGDIWKFLKLEGTDIFIDLNNYYIQELNKILGILCQGVLG' A
#
# COMPACT_ATOMS: atom_id res chain seq x y z
N GLY A 1 -5.77 5.95 8.86
CA GLY A 1 -4.86 5.94 10.03
C GLY A 1 -4.16 4.61 10.18
N GLN A 2 -4.89 3.54 10.52
CA GLN A 2 -4.30 2.24 10.88
C GLN A 2 -3.38 1.63 9.81
N CYS A 3 -3.78 1.65 8.53
CA CYS A 3 -2.92 1.15 7.45
C CYS A 3 -1.59 1.93 7.35
N ALA A 4 -1.64 3.26 7.32
CA ALA A 4 -0.44 4.10 7.30
C ALA A 4 0.48 3.87 8.52
N ALA A 5 -0.09 3.67 9.71
CA ALA A 5 0.68 3.34 10.90
C ALA A 5 1.40 1.98 10.78
N ALA A 6 0.72 0.96 10.23
CA ALA A 6 1.33 -0.33 9.96
C ALA A 6 2.42 -0.26 8.88
N MET A 7 2.23 0.57 7.84
CA MET A 7 3.25 0.81 6.82
C MET A 7 4.51 1.44 7.42
N LEU A 8 4.36 2.45 8.28
CA LEU A 8 5.49 3.05 9.00
C LEU A 8 6.18 2.04 9.92
N ALA A 9 5.42 1.23 10.65
CA ALA A 9 5.98 0.17 11.49
C ALA A 9 6.78 -0.85 10.66
N ALA A 10 6.28 -1.23 9.48
CA ALA A 10 6.98 -2.13 8.57
C ALA A 10 8.27 -1.50 8.01
N GLN A 11 8.28 -0.20 7.71
CA GLN A 11 9.51 0.52 7.29
C GLN A 11 10.57 0.47 8.38
N LEU A 12 10.20 0.85 9.61
CA LEU A 12 11.11 0.83 10.76
C LEU A 12 11.64 -0.57 11.06
N PHE A 13 10.79 -1.59 10.94
CA PHE A 13 11.20 -2.99 11.10
C PHE A 13 12.21 -3.40 10.02
N ASN A 14 11.94 -3.09 8.75
CA ASN A 14 12.84 -3.42 7.65
C ASN A 14 14.20 -2.73 7.82
N GLU A 15 14.23 -1.46 8.21
CA GLU A 15 15.46 -0.71 8.50
C GLU A 15 16.26 -1.36 9.64
N GLN A 16 15.61 -1.81 10.71
CA GLN A 16 16.26 -2.49 11.83
C GLN A 16 16.85 -3.84 11.44
N GLU A 17 16.18 -4.58 10.56
CA GLU A 17 16.65 -5.87 10.04
C GLU A 17 17.67 -5.72 8.89
N GLY A 18 18.01 -4.50 8.48
CA GLY A 18 18.92 -4.23 7.37
C GLY A 18 18.35 -4.56 5.98
N ASN A 19 17.02 -4.66 5.87
CA ASN A 19 16.31 -4.86 4.62
C ASN A 19 16.08 -3.50 3.94
N GLU A 20 16.78 -3.24 2.84
CA GLU A 20 16.66 -1.99 2.07
C GLU A 20 15.37 -1.92 1.22
N ILE A 21 14.21 -1.98 1.87
CA ILE A 21 12.90 -1.83 1.22
C ILE A 21 12.57 -0.33 1.17
N LYS A 22 12.77 0.27 -0.01
CA LYS A 22 12.58 1.71 -0.24
C LYS A 22 11.12 2.16 -0.26
N THR A 23 10.23 1.25 -0.61
CA THR A 23 8.82 1.55 -0.88
C THR A 23 7.93 0.51 -0.22
N ILE A 24 6.91 0.99 0.50
CA ILE A 24 5.88 0.13 1.10
C ILE A 24 4.54 0.48 0.48
N TYR A 25 3.87 -0.52 -0.09
CA TYR A 25 2.53 -0.39 -0.64
C TYR A 25 1.49 -0.86 0.38
N GLY A 26 0.40 -0.11 0.52
CA GLY A 26 -0.70 -0.40 1.42
C GLY A 26 -2.02 -0.48 0.68
N ALA A 27 -2.92 -1.35 1.15
CA ALA A 27 -4.30 -1.42 0.70
C ALA A 27 -5.24 -1.37 1.90
N VAL A 28 -6.31 -0.58 1.79
CA VAL A 28 -7.40 -0.52 2.78
C VAL A 28 -8.67 -0.94 2.09
N THR A 29 -9.44 -1.83 2.72
CA THR A 29 -10.70 -2.28 2.16
C THR A 29 -11.77 -2.53 3.23
N THR A 30 -13.03 -2.32 2.85
CA THR A 30 -14.21 -2.78 3.62
C THR A 30 -14.75 -4.12 3.10
N GLY A 31 -14.10 -4.72 2.10
CA GLY A 31 -14.63 -5.81 1.27
C GLY A 31 -15.18 -5.28 -0.05
N ASP A 32 -16.03 -4.25 0.01
CA ASP A 32 -16.68 -3.66 -1.17
C ASP A 32 -15.86 -2.54 -1.83
N ILE A 33 -15.16 -1.73 -1.05
CA ILE A 33 -14.40 -0.56 -1.52
C ILE A 33 -12.94 -0.75 -1.15
N TRP A 34 -12.06 -0.50 -2.12
CA TRP A 34 -10.61 -0.57 -1.99
C TRP A 34 -9.98 0.80 -2.21
N LYS A 35 -8.95 1.10 -1.43
CA LYS A 35 -8.05 2.25 -1.56
C LYS A 35 -6.61 1.82 -1.43
N PHE A 36 -5.72 2.51 -2.13
CA PHE A 36 -4.30 2.17 -2.17
C PHE A 36 -3.43 3.33 -1.70
N LEU A 37 -2.32 2.99 -1.06
CA LEU A 37 -1.35 3.90 -0.48
C LEU A 37 0.06 3.46 -0.83
N LYS A 38 0.98 4.41 -0.83
CA LYS A 38 2.42 4.18 -1.01
C LYS A 38 3.19 5.03 -0.01
N LEU A 39 4.14 4.44 0.70
CA LEU A 39 5.07 5.12 1.60
C LEU A 39 6.47 5.05 0.99
N GLU A 40 7.10 6.21 0.80
CA GLU A 40 8.48 6.33 0.36
C GLU A 40 9.20 7.39 1.19
N GLY A 41 10.29 6.99 1.86
CA GLY A 41 10.94 7.86 2.85
C GLY A 41 9.93 8.31 3.90
N THR A 42 9.68 9.61 3.99
CA THR A 42 8.72 10.23 4.92
C THR A 42 7.39 10.62 4.26
N ASP A 43 7.24 10.39 2.96
CA ASP A 43 6.07 10.82 2.20
C ASP A 43 5.07 9.68 2.01
N ILE A 44 3.81 9.96 2.32
CA ILE A 44 2.70 9.05 2.06
C ILE A 44 1.85 9.56 0.90
N PHE A 45 1.75 8.75 -0.13
CA PHE A 45 0.91 8.97 -1.30
C PHE A 45 -0.38 8.19 -1.13
N ILE A 46 -1.51 8.85 -1.38
CA ILE A 46 -2.83 8.26 -1.26
C ILE A 46 -3.52 8.38 -2.61
N ASP A 47 -3.94 7.25 -3.18
CA ASP A 47 -4.86 7.27 -4.30
C ASP A 47 -6.25 7.68 -3.79
N LEU A 48 -6.76 8.79 -4.31
CA LEU A 48 -8.05 9.34 -3.92
C LEU A 48 -9.23 8.60 -4.56
N ASN A 49 -8.98 7.73 -5.54
CA ASN A 49 -10.01 6.92 -6.17
C ASN A 49 -10.50 5.82 -5.22
N ASN A 50 -11.82 5.59 -5.25
CA ASN A 50 -12.42 4.38 -4.70
C ASN A 50 -12.50 3.34 -5.80
N TYR A 51 -11.97 2.15 -5.55
CA TYR A 51 -12.13 1.00 -6.45
C TYR A 51 -13.15 0.05 -5.86
N TYR A 52 -14.23 -0.22 -6.58
CA TYR A 52 -15.26 -1.14 -6.10
C TYR A 52 -14.88 -2.58 -6.41
N ILE A 53 -15.34 -3.54 -5.59
CA ILE A 53 -15.01 -4.96 -5.76
C ILE A 53 -15.40 -5.52 -7.13
N GLN A 54 -16.39 -4.93 -7.83
CA GLN A 54 -16.70 -5.33 -9.21
C GLN A 54 -15.58 -5.00 -10.21
N GLU A 55 -14.69 -4.06 -9.88
CA GLU A 55 -13.54 -3.66 -10.69
C GLU A 55 -12.31 -4.57 -10.46
N LEU A 56 -12.54 -5.89 -10.35
CA LEU A 56 -11.52 -6.89 -10.02
C LEU A 56 -10.24 -6.76 -10.84
N ASN A 57 -10.36 -6.57 -12.16
CA ASN A 57 -9.21 -6.45 -13.04
C ASN A 57 -8.33 -5.25 -12.69
N LYS A 58 -8.92 -4.12 -12.26
CA LYS A 58 -8.17 -2.94 -11.84
C LYS A 58 -7.50 -3.17 -10.49
N ILE A 59 -8.25 -3.69 -9.52
CA ILE A 59 -7.74 -4.01 -8.17
C ILE A 59 -6.54 -4.97 -8.28
N LEU A 60 -6.70 -6.06 -9.03
CA LEU A 60 -5.63 -7.03 -9.25
C LEU A 60 -4.46 -6.42 -10.02
N GLY A 61 -4.72 -5.57 -11.02
CA GLY A 61 -3.67 -4.84 -11.73
C GLY A 61 -2.82 -3.97 -10.80
N ILE A 62 -3.45 -3.21 -9.90
CA ILE A 62 -2.75 -2.36 -8.92
C ILE A 62 -1.93 -3.20 -7.94
N LEU A 63 -2.51 -4.29 -7.43
CA LEU A 63 -1.79 -5.21 -6.53
C LEU A 63 -0.60 -5.87 -7.21
N CYS A 64 -0.76 -6.35 -8.45
CA CYS A 64 0.34 -6.92 -9.23
C CYS A 64 1.45 -5.90 -9.50
N GLN A 65 1.10 -4.64 -9.81
CA GLN A 65 2.09 -3.58 -10.01
C GLN A 65 2.93 -3.32 -8.75
N GLY A 66 2.32 -3.38 -7.56
CA GLY A 66 3.05 -3.24 -6.29
C GLY A 66 3.99 -4.42 -5.96
N VAL A 67 3.82 -5.58 -6.60
CA VAL A 67 4.70 -6.76 -6.42
C VAL A 67 5.82 -6.80 -7.46
N LEU A 68 5.55 -6.32 -8.68
CA LEU A 68 6.51 -6.34 -9.79
C LEU A 68 7.42 -5.11 -9.86
N GLY A 69 7.06 -4.04 -9.14
CA GLY A 69 7.76 -2.75 -9.13
C GLY A 69 8.92 -2.67 -8.14
#